data_AF-A0A239C7G4-F1
#
_entry.id   AF-A0A239C7G4-F1
#
_cell.length_a   1.000
_cell.length_b   1.000
_cell.length_c   1.000
_cell.angle_alpha   90.00
_cell.angle_beta   90.00
_cell.angle_gamma   90.00
#
_symmetry.space_group_name_H-M   'P 1'
#
loop_
_entity.id
_entity.type
_entity.pdbx_description
1 polymer ?
#
loop_
_entity_poly.entity_id
_entity_poly.type
_entity_poly.pdbx_seq_one_letter_code
_entity_poly.pdbx_strand_id
1 'polypeptide(L)'
;MPTRFVIVCLLLTLAGCANQQPPPAMPAAAPAPAPAPRAEDEQAQAILAAFREDIAACQAFTAAAKGDPGFIDAFLAEDRRRAQPTAAFLAQSPKASDPAYRYVLSHQHYLDIGVDYHGMPWAASWVEGQAIYCAPTFRRLDEIEALGETGAGWEVRRFFLDKALAGLGRPTDPIADGRLDDRTFESLVQDAARRYRGPLQPAFRSWLQQAVARLEQQRQDSPGADRRSARASQSAVGRRIAFLRGLHPAMESSGF
;
A
#
# COMPACT_ATOMS: atom_id res chain seq x y z
N MET A 1 91.88 6.67 38.29
CA MET A 1 92.65 7.41 37.24
C MET A 1 93.87 6.56 36.87
N PRO A 2 94.37 6.50 35.62
CA PRO A 2 93.81 6.82 34.31
C PRO A 2 93.90 5.66 33.28
N THR A 3 93.03 5.73 32.27
CA THR A 3 93.24 5.55 30.81
C THR A 3 94.27 4.54 30.29
N ARG A 4 93.81 3.62 29.42
CA ARG A 4 94.27 3.56 28.01
C ARG A 4 93.32 2.75 27.13
N PHE A 5 92.85 3.42 26.10
CA PHE A 5 92.10 2.91 24.95
C PHE A 5 93.02 2.11 24.03
N VAL A 6 92.51 1.01 23.47
CA VAL A 6 92.93 0.51 22.16
C VAL A 6 91.67 0.22 21.35
N ILE A 7 91.53 0.96 20.25
CA ILE A 7 90.53 0.79 19.21
C ILE A 7 91.09 -0.25 18.24
N VAL A 8 90.33 -1.31 17.98
CA VAL A 8 90.54 -2.18 16.82
C VAL A 8 89.24 -2.20 16.03
N CYS A 9 89.28 -1.52 14.88
CA CYS A 9 88.32 -1.69 13.81
C CYS A 9 88.50 -3.07 13.19
N LEU A 10 87.45 -3.88 13.15
CA LEU A 10 87.32 -4.94 12.16
C LEU A 10 85.89 -4.92 11.58
N LEU A 11 85.84 -4.66 10.28
CA LEU A 11 84.69 -4.76 9.39
C LEU A 11 84.26 -6.22 9.18
N LEU A 12 83.08 -6.36 8.53
CA LEU A 12 82.47 -7.57 7.94
C LEU A 12 81.55 -8.33 8.91
N THR A 13 80.25 -8.54 8.66
CA THR A 13 79.56 -8.81 7.40
C THR A 13 78.05 -8.53 7.52
N LEU A 14 77.47 -8.03 6.42
CA LEU A 14 76.04 -8.03 6.11
C LEU A 14 75.58 -9.45 5.78
N ALA A 15 74.57 -9.97 6.46
CA ALA A 15 73.72 -11.04 5.93
C ALA A 15 72.42 -11.18 6.75
N GLY A 16 71.27 -10.99 6.08
CA GLY A 16 70.09 -11.80 6.39
C GLY A 16 68.89 -11.15 7.08
N CYS A 17 68.39 -10.00 6.61
CA CYS A 17 66.95 -9.71 6.74
C CYS A 17 66.20 -10.62 5.76
N ALA A 18 65.78 -11.80 6.23
CA ALA A 18 64.87 -12.66 5.49
C ALA A 18 63.54 -11.91 5.33
N ASN A 19 63.27 -11.49 4.10
CA ASN A 19 62.00 -10.93 3.68
C ASN A 19 60.95 -12.05 3.79
N GLN A 20 60.24 -12.12 4.92
CA GLN A 20 59.10 -13.04 5.07
C GLN A 20 57.98 -12.56 4.16
N GLN A 21 57.86 -13.23 3.02
CA GLN A 21 56.75 -13.05 2.10
C GLN A 21 55.46 -13.47 2.84
N PRO A 22 54.44 -12.58 2.95
CA PRO A 22 53.21 -12.93 3.62
C PRO A 22 52.57 -14.14 2.93
N PRO A 23 51.97 -15.07 3.70
CA PRO A 23 51.34 -16.23 3.13
C PRO A 23 50.27 -15.79 2.12
N PRO A 24 50.12 -16.53 1.01
CA PRO A 24 49.10 -16.22 0.01
C PRO A 24 47.73 -16.18 0.69
N ALA A 25 47.02 -15.08 0.49
CA ALA A 25 45.65 -14.93 0.96
C ALA A 25 44.84 -16.12 0.43
N MET A 26 44.30 -16.92 1.35
CA MET A 26 43.38 -17.99 0.97
C MET A 26 42.23 -17.36 0.17
N PRO A 27 41.82 -17.96 -0.96
CA PRO A 27 40.69 -17.45 -1.72
C PRO A 27 39.49 -17.36 -0.79
N ALA A 28 38.91 -16.16 -0.69
CA ALA A 28 37.69 -15.93 0.06
C ALA A 28 36.66 -16.97 -0.40
N ALA A 29 36.16 -17.76 0.55
CA ALA A 29 35.12 -18.74 0.27
C ALA A 29 34.00 -18.04 -0.49
N ALA A 30 33.64 -18.58 -1.65
CA ALA A 30 32.55 -18.04 -2.45
C ALA A 30 31.31 -17.88 -1.56
N PRO A 31 30.62 -16.72 -1.61
CA PRO A 31 29.44 -16.50 -0.78
C PRO A 31 28.45 -17.63 -1.02
N ALA A 32 27.99 -18.26 0.06
CA ALA A 32 27.01 -19.33 -0.02
C ALA A 32 25.77 -18.83 -0.80
N PRO A 33 25.17 -19.68 -1.65
CA PRO A 33 23.99 -19.29 -2.41
C PRO A 33 22.88 -18.88 -1.43
N ALA A 34 22.17 -17.80 -1.76
CA ALA A 34 21.07 -17.30 -0.95
C ALA A 34 20.02 -18.42 -0.74
N PRO A 35 19.43 -18.52 0.46
CA PRO A 35 18.38 -19.51 0.72
C PRO A 35 17.20 -19.28 -0.24
N ALA A 36 16.63 -20.38 -0.75
CA ALA A 36 15.44 -20.34 -1.59
C ALA A 36 14.26 -19.69 -0.83
N PRO A 37 13.40 -18.91 -1.52
CA PRO A 37 12.21 -18.33 -0.89
C PRO A 37 11.28 -19.43 -0.37
N ARG A 38 10.53 -19.12 0.70
CA ARG A 38 9.54 -20.06 1.24
C ARG A 38 8.34 -20.11 0.28
N ALA A 39 7.68 -21.26 0.19
CA ALA A 39 6.48 -21.42 -0.64
C ALA A 39 5.36 -20.41 -0.28
N GLU A 40 5.26 -20.02 0.99
CA GLU A 40 4.36 -18.98 1.48
C GLU A 40 4.68 -17.60 0.89
N ASP A 41 5.98 -17.28 0.72
CA ASP A 41 6.41 -16.02 0.12
C ASP A 41 6.05 -15.98 -1.37
N GLU A 42 6.26 -17.08 -2.09
CA GLU A 42 5.88 -17.20 -3.51
C GLU A 42 4.37 -17.05 -3.70
N GLN A 43 3.58 -17.70 -2.84
CA GLN A 43 2.12 -17.59 -2.88
C GLN A 43 1.65 -16.16 -2.56
N ALA A 44 2.24 -15.50 -1.56
CA ALA A 44 1.91 -14.12 -1.23
C ALA A 44 2.24 -13.16 -2.39
N GLN A 45 3.36 -13.37 -3.09
CA GLN A 45 3.70 -12.59 -4.28
C GLN A 45 2.72 -12.83 -5.44
N ALA A 46 2.26 -14.07 -5.65
CA ALA A 46 1.26 -14.38 -6.66
C ALA A 46 -0.08 -13.67 -6.38
N ILE A 47 -0.53 -13.66 -5.12
CA ILE A 47 -1.77 -12.96 -4.73
C ILE A 47 -1.62 -11.44 -4.92
N LEU A 48 -0.47 -10.86 -4.56
CA LEU A 48 -0.19 -9.45 -4.79
C LEU A 48 -0.17 -9.11 -6.29
N ALA A 49 0.44 -9.95 -7.12
CA ALA A 49 0.45 -9.77 -8.57
C ALA A 49 -0.98 -9.76 -9.13
N ALA A 50 -1.81 -10.73 -8.71
CA ALA A 50 -3.21 -10.79 -9.11
C ALA A 50 -4.01 -9.57 -8.62
N PHE A 51 -3.77 -9.09 -7.40
CA PHE A 51 -4.40 -7.86 -6.89
C PHE A 51 -4.02 -6.61 -7.70
N ARG A 52 -2.77 -6.51 -8.15
CA ARG A 52 -2.33 -5.41 -9.04
C ARG A 52 -2.99 -5.51 -10.42
N GLU A 53 -3.17 -6.73 -10.92
CA GLU A 53 -3.92 -6.99 -12.16
C GLU A 53 -5.40 -6.61 -12.00
N ASP A 54 -6.02 -6.95 -10.87
CA ASP A 54 -7.40 -6.57 -10.53
C ASP A 54 -7.58 -5.03 -10.58
N ILE A 55 -6.64 -4.26 -10.03
CA ILE A 55 -6.65 -2.79 -10.09
C ILE A 55 -6.52 -2.29 -11.54
N ALA A 56 -5.58 -2.86 -12.31
CA ALA A 56 -5.35 -2.46 -13.70
C ALA A 56 -6.57 -2.80 -14.58
N ALA A 57 -7.19 -3.96 -14.36
CA ALA A 57 -8.40 -4.38 -15.06
C ALA A 57 -9.56 -3.43 -14.78
N CYS A 58 -9.72 -2.95 -13.53
CA CYS A 58 -10.72 -1.92 -13.23
C CYS A 58 -10.52 -0.64 -14.03
N GLN A 59 -9.28 -0.16 -14.18
CA GLN A 59 -8.96 1.04 -14.97
C GLN A 59 -9.23 0.81 -16.47
N ALA A 60 -8.84 -0.35 -16.99
CA ALA A 60 -9.10 -0.70 -18.40
C ALA A 60 -10.61 -0.83 -18.67
N PHE A 61 -11.35 -1.45 -17.75
CA PHE A 61 -12.79 -1.64 -17.86
C PHE A 61 -13.52 -0.29 -17.90
N THR A 62 -13.27 0.61 -16.95
CA THR A 62 -13.97 1.90 -16.91
C THR A 62 -13.65 2.77 -18.12
N ALA A 63 -12.40 2.72 -18.62
CA ALA A 63 -12.02 3.38 -19.86
C ALA A 63 -12.75 2.81 -21.09
N ALA A 64 -12.89 1.48 -21.19
CA ALA A 64 -13.63 0.82 -22.26
C ALA A 64 -15.13 1.12 -22.17
N ALA A 65 -15.71 1.09 -20.96
CA ALA A 65 -17.12 1.36 -20.71
C ALA A 65 -17.52 2.81 -21.04
N LYS A 66 -16.61 3.78 -20.88
CA LYS A 66 -16.84 5.17 -21.34
C LYS A 66 -17.23 5.25 -22.82
N GLY A 67 -16.68 4.35 -23.65
CA GLY A 67 -16.99 4.25 -25.07
C GLY A 67 -18.22 3.40 -25.42
N ASP A 68 -19.00 2.96 -24.42
CA ASP A 68 -20.18 2.12 -24.59
C ASP A 68 -21.42 2.79 -23.95
N PRO A 69 -22.03 3.77 -24.64
CA PRO A 69 -23.20 4.47 -24.11
C PRO A 69 -24.39 3.52 -23.90
N GLY A 70 -24.52 2.47 -24.72
CA GLY A 70 -25.58 1.48 -24.57
C GLY A 70 -25.45 0.69 -23.27
N PHE A 71 -24.23 0.28 -22.90
CA PHE A 71 -23.97 -0.28 -21.59
C PHE A 71 -24.27 0.71 -20.46
N ILE A 72 -23.77 1.95 -20.55
CA ILE A 72 -23.97 2.97 -19.50
C ILE A 72 -25.46 3.19 -19.23
N ASP A 73 -26.26 3.42 -20.27
CA ASP A 73 -27.70 3.69 -20.15
C ASP A 73 -28.43 2.49 -19.55
N ALA A 74 -28.14 1.28 -20.02
CA ALA A 74 -28.75 0.05 -19.51
C ALA A 74 -28.36 -0.22 -18.04
N PHE A 75 -27.09 -0.05 -17.69
CA PHE A 75 -26.56 -0.31 -16.36
C PHE A 75 -27.11 0.68 -15.33
N LEU A 76 -27.17 1.97 -15.66
CA LEU A 76 -27.74 3.01 -14.80
C LEU A 76 -29.26 2.89 -14.65
N ALA A 77 -29.97 2.47 -15.71
CA ALA A 77 -31.42 2.25 -15.63
C ALA A 77 -31.77 1.10 -14.68
N GLU A 78 -30.91 0.09 -14.59
CA GLU A 78 -31.15 -1.09 -13.78
C GLU A 78 -30.76 -0.93 -12.31
N ASP A 79 -29.74 -0.13 -11.97
CA ASP A 79 -29.47 0.23 -10.57
C ASP A 79 -30.74 0.77 -9.88
N ARG A 80 -31.55 1.53 -10.62
CA ARG A 80 -32.86 2.05 -10.14
C ARG A 80 -33.92 0.97 -9.97
N ARG A 81 -33.77 -0.19 -10.60
CA ARG A 81 -34.75 -1.28 -10.67
C ARG A 81 -34.34 -2.55 -9.89
N ARG A 82 -33.06 -2.70 -9.54
CA ARG A 82 -32.46 -3.80 -8.75
C ARG A 82 -32.73 -5.22 -9.27
N ALA A 83 -33.00 -5.42 -10.57
CA ALA A 83 -33.52 -6.70 -11.06
C ALA A 83 -32.51 -7.59 -11.79
N GLN A 84 -31.35 -7.09 -12.26
CA GLN A 84 -30.37 -7.92 -12.99
C GLN A 84 -28.95 -7.92 -12.38
N PRO A 85 -28.25 -9.08 -12.34
CA PRO A 85 -26.85 -9.15 -11.91
C PRO A 85 -25.90 -8.43 -12.88
N THR A 86 -24.87 -7.78 -12.36
CA THR A 86 -23.83 -7.07 -13.14
C THR A 86 -23.24 -7.92 -14.28
N ALA A 87 -23.04 -9.21 -14.03
CA ALA A 87 -22.54 -10.17 -15.03
C ALA A 87 -23.39 -10.23 -16.31
N ALA A 88 -24.72 -10.11 -16.18
CA ALA A 88 -25.63 -10.17 -17.32
C ALA A 88 -25.44 -8.95 -18.25
N PHE A 89 -25.26 -7.76 -17.68
CA PHE A 89 -24.99 -6.54 -18.45
C PHE A 89 -23.66 -6.60 -19.19
N LEU A 90 -22.61 -7.03 -18.48
CA LEU A 90 -21.28 -7.16 -19.06
C LEU A 90 -21.27 -8.13 -20.24
N ALA A 91 -22.02 -9.24 -20.14
CA ALA A 91 -22.13 -10.23 -21.20
C ALA A 91 -22.96 -9.76 -22.42
N GLN A 92 -23.91 -8.83 -22.21
CA GLN A 92 -24.78 -8.30 -23.27
C GLN A 92 -24.21 -7.05 -23.97
N SER A 93 -23.23 -6.40 -23.36
CA SER A 93 -22.55 -5.24 -23.95
C SER A 93 -21.91 -5.61 -25.30
N PRO A 94 -21.94 -4.72 -26.32
CA PRO A 94 -21.15 -4.87 -27.54
C PRO A 94 -19.64 -5.02 -27.31
N LYS A 95 -19.15 -4.64 -26.12
CA LYS A 95 -17.78 -4.80 -25.66
C LYS A 95 -17.54 -6.10 -24.89
N ALA A 96 -18.48 -7.03 -24.82
CA ALA A 96 -18.32 -8.29 -24.06
C ALA A 96 -17.07 -9.10 -24.45
N SER A 97 -16.58 -8.97 -25.68
CA SER A 97 -15.33 -9.61 -26.14
C SER A 97 -14.05 -8.86 -25.77
N ASP A 98 -14.17 -7.62 -25.28
CA ASP A 98 -13.03 -6.80 -24.82
C ASP A 98 -12.31 -7.49 -23.66
N PRO A 99 -10.95 -7.51 -23.65
CA PRO A 99 -10.19 -8.17 -22.59
C PRO A 99 -10.56 -7.70 -21.18
N ALA A 100 -10.84 -6.41 -20.98
CA ALA A 100 -11.19 -5.87 -19.67
C ALA A 100 -12.57 -6.34 -19.20
N TYR A 101 -13.55 -6.38 -20.11
CA TYR A 101 -14.88 -6.94 -19.82
C TYR A 101 -14.81 -8.42 -19.46
N ARG A 102 -14.02 -9.19 -20.22
CA ARG A 102 -13.82 -10.63 -19.96
C ARG A 102 -13.10 -10.88 -18.63
N TYR A 103 -12.10 -10.06 -18.30
CA TYR A 103 -11.38 -10.16 -17.03
C TYR A 103 -12.34 -9.97 -15.86
N VAL A 104 -13.09 -8.86 -15.87
CA VAL A 104 -14.11 -8.56 -14.86
C VAL A 104 -15.13 -9.70 -14.74
N LEU A 105 -15.67 -10.17 -15.87
CA LEU A 105 -16.69 -11.21 -15.89
C LEU A 105 -16.18 -12.53 -15.28
N SER A 106 -14.89 -12.84 -15.42
CA SER A 106 -14.27 -14.04 -14.86
C SER A 106 -13.79 -13.88 -13.42
N HIS A 107 -13.74 -12.66 -12.88
CA HIS A 107 -13.20 -12.33 -11.55
C HIS A 107 -14.21 -11.62 -10.63
N GLN A 108 -15.50 -11.93 -10.78
CA GLN A 108 -16.60 -11.28 -10.04
C GLN A 108 -16.52 -11.42 -8.50
N HIS A 109 -15.74 -12.37 -7.99
CA HIS A 109 -15.52 -12.50 -6.55
C HIS A 109 -14.38 -11.61 -6.02
N TYR A 110 -13.56 -11.08 -6.92
CA TYR A 110 -12.44 -10.20 -6.60
C TYR A 110 -12.73 -8.74 -6.95
N LEU A 111 -13.67 -8.51 -7.86
CA LEU A 111 -14.05 -7.21 -8.37
C LEU A 111 -15.52 -6.92 -8.11
N ASP A 112 -15.80 -5.70 -7.67
CA ASP A 112 -17.13 -5.14 -7.53
C ASP A 112 -17.33 -4.03 -8.57
N ILE A 113 -18.42 -4.12 -9.32
CA ILE A 113 -18.87 -3.10 -10.27
C ILE A 113 -20.30 -2.77 -9.93
N GLY A 114 -20.51 -1.50 -9.64
CA GLY A 114 -21.80 -0.97 -9.25
C GLY A 114 -21.97 0.48 -9.65
N VAL A 115 -23.07 1.04 -9.19
CA VAL A 115 -23.41 2.45 -9.33
C VAL A 115 -23.43 3.05 -7.93
N ASP A 116 -22.66 4.12 -7.72
CA ASP A 116 -22.68 4.84 -6.45
C ASP A 116 -22.54 6.36 -6.68
N TYR A 117 -23.60 7.09 -6.36
CA TYR A 117 -23.68 8.55 -6.45
C TYR A 117 -23.09 9.28 -5.24
N HIS A 118 -22.78 8.55 -4.17
CA HIS A 118 -22.12 9.03 -2.97
C HIS A 118 -20.65 8.63 -2.90
N GLY A 119 -20.23 7.85 -3.90
CA GLY A 119 -18.90 7.36 -4.12
C GLY A 119 -18.60 6.07 -3.34
N MET A 120 -17.77 5.22 -3.93
CA MET A 120 -17.31 3.97 -3.35
C MET A 120 -15.85 4.09 -2.86
N PRO A 121 -15.57 4.04 -1.55
CA PRO A 121 -14.22 4.27 -0.99
C PRO A 121 -13.13 3.37 -1.57
N TRP A 122 -13.50 2.17 -2.01
CA TRP A 122 -12.57 1.18 -2.55
C TRP A 122 -12.44 1.25 -4.07
N ALA A 123 -13.15 2.16 -4.75
CA ALA A 123 -13.09 2.30 -6.19
C ALA A 123 -11.64 2.50 -6.67
N ALA A 124 -11.18 1.57 -7.50
CA ALA A 124 -9.92 1.70 -8.20
C ALA A 124 -10.05 2.64 -9.40
N SER A 125 -11.24 2.68 -10.01
CA SER A 125 -11.55 3.58 -11.12
C SER A 125 -13.04 3.86 -11.24
N TRP A 126 -13.36 4.94 -11.95
CA TRP A 126 -14.70 5.40 -12.28
C TRP A 126 -14.83 5.55 -13.79
N VAL A 127 -16.02 5.28 -14.32
CA VAL A 127 -16.37 5.69 -15.68
C VAL A 127 -16.52 7.21 -15.68
N GLU A 128 -15.75 7.90 -16.52
CA GLU A 128 -15.69 9.37 -16.51
C GLU A 128 -17.07 10.01 -16.73
N GLY A 129 -17.45 10.91 -15.82
CA GLY A 129 -18.74 11.61 -15.87
C GLY A 129 -19.95 10.75 -15.49
N GLN A 130 -19.75 9.51 -15.04
CA GLN A 130 -20.80 8.58 -14.65
C GLN A 130 -20.61 8.10 -13.21
N ALA A 131 -21.68 7.65 -12.57
CA ALA A 131 -21.64 7.08 -11.22
C ALA A 131 -21.25 5.58 -11.20
N ILE A 132 -20.68 5.06 -12.30
CA ILE A 132 -20.29 3.65 -12.43
C ILE A 132 -18.85 3.51 -11.97
N TYR A 133 -18.59 2.59 -11.04
CA TYR A 133 -17.25 2.31 -10.52
C TYR A 133 -16.80 0.87 -10.80
N CYS A 134 -15.50 0.65 -10.69
CA CYS A 134 -14.91 -0.67 -10.49
C CYS A 134 -13.96 -0.63 -9.28
N ALA A 135 -14.12 -1.57 -8.37
CA ALA A 135 -13.37 -1.68 -7.13
C ALA A 135 -12.87 -3.11 -6.90
N PRO A 136 -11.64 -3.31 -6.38
CA PRO A 136 -11.30 -4.58 -5.78
C PRO A 136 -12.08 -4.80 -4.47
N THR A 137 -12.43 -6.04 -4.20
CA THR A 137 -13.03 -6.49 -2.93
C THR A 137 -11.93 -6.80 -1.91
N PHE A 138 -12.32 -7.01 -0.65
CA PHE A 138 -11.38 -7.44 0.41
C PHE A 138 -10.87 -8.89 0.24
N ARG A 139 -11.35 -9.64 -0.75
CA ARG A 139 -11.03 -11.07 -0.88
C ARG A 139 -9.52 -11.33 -1.06
N ARG A 140 -8.81 -10.53 -1.87
CA ARG A 140 -7.35 -10.65 -2.03
C ARG A 140 -6.61 -10.35 -0.73
N LEU A 141 -7.11 -9.42 0.06
CA LEU A 141 -6.56 -9.08 1.36
C LEU A 141 -6.72 -10.23 2.36
N ASP A 142 -7.91 -10.83 2.41
CA ASP A 142 -8.18 -11.97 3.28
C ASP A 142 -7.30 -13.18 2.91
N GLU A 143 -7.17 -13.47 1.62
CA GLU A 143 -6.33 -14.56 1.09
C GLU A 143 -4.85 -14.37 1.45
N ILE A 144 -4.30 -13.17 1.20
CA ILE A 144 -2.87 -12.92 1.44
C ILE A 144 -2.54 -12.85 2.93
N GLU A 145 -3.44 -12.32 3.74
CA GLU A 145 -3.21 -12.21 5.17
C GLU A 145 -3.45 -13.53 5.93
N ALA A 146 -4.15 -14.50 5.32
CA ALA A 146 -4.23 -15.87 5.83
C ALA A 146 -2.86 -16.58 5.83
N LEU A 147 -1.92 -16.13 5.00
CA LEU A 147 -0.53 -16.60 4.96
C LEU A 147 0.34 -15.99 6.07
N GLY A 148 -0.24 -15.11 6.90
CA GLY A 148 0.46 -14.41 7.98
C GLY A 148 0.98 -13.04 7.57
N GLU A 149 1.91 -12.51 8.36
CA GLU A 149 2.46 -11.18 8.18
C GLU A 149 3.55 -11.18 7.10
N THR A 150 3.18 -10.78 5.88
CA THR A 150 4.09 -10.72 4.73
C THR A 150 4.15 -9.30 4.16
N GLY A 151 5.29 -8.94 3.54
CA GLY A 151 5.43 -7.63 2.89
C GLY A 151 4.38 -7.43 1.79
N ALA A 152 4.07 -8.49 1.05
CA ALA A 152 3.04 -8.48 0.04
C ALA A 152 1.64 -8.24 0.63
N GLY A 153 1.31 -8.89 1.76
CA GLY A 153 0.05 -8.63 2.47
C GLY A 153 -0.06 -7.18 2.97
N TRP A 154 1.05 -6.62 3.48
CA TRP A 154 1.08 -5.22 3.87
C TRP A 154 0.82 -4.26 2.70
N GLU A 155 1.33 -4.55 1.50
CA GLU A 155 1.04 -3.72 0.32
C GLU A 155 -0.45 -3.67 -0.02
N VAL A 156 -1.13 -4.83 0.02
CA VAL A 156 -2.59 -4.91 -0.21
C VAL A 156 -3.33 -4.18 0.91
N ARG A 157 -2.96 -4.39 2.18
CA ARG A 157 -3.59 -3.68 3.31
C ARG A 157 -3.43 -2.18 3.18
N ARG A 158 -2.22 -1.71 2.86
CA ARG A 158 -1.90 -0.30 2.69
C ARG A 158 -2.77 0.35 1.62
N PHE A 159 -3.05 -0.34 0.51
CA PHE A 159 -3.98 0.18 -0.50
C PHE A 159 -5.35 0.55 0.11
N PHE A 160 -5.96 -0.37 0.88
CA PHE A 160 -7.26 -0.10 1.50
C PHE A 160 -7.18 0.98 2.57
N LEU A 161 -6.10 1.02 3.35
CA LEU A 161 -5.87 2.06 4.35
C LEU A 161 -5.69 3.45 3.71
N ASP A 162 -4.94 3.56 2.61
CA ASP A 162 -4.74 4.81 1.87
C ASP A 162 -6.05 5.28 1.21
N LYS A 163 -6.82 4.35 0.63
CA LYS A 163 -8.16 4.62 0.09
C LYS A 163 -9.13 5.10 1.17
N ALA A 164 -9.12 4.43 2.32
CA ALA A 164 -9.93 4.81 3.47
C ALA A 164 -9.59 6.24 3.92
N LEU A 165 -8.30 6.55 4.04
CA LEU A 165 -7.83 7.88 4.43
C LEU A 165 -8.23 8.97 3.42
N ALA A 166 -8.19 8.67 2.12
CA ALA A 166 -8.63 9.59 1.06
C ALA A 166 -10.14 9.86 1.12
N GLY A 167 -10.96 8.82 1.31
CA GLY A 167 -12.42 8.90 1.42
C GLY A 167 -12.93 9.69 2.63
N LEU A 168 -12.06 10.03 3.59
CA LEU A 168 -12.37 10.90 4.72
C LEU A 168 -12.35 12.40 4.37
N GLY A 169 -11.79 12.79 3.22
CA GLY A 169 -11.40 14.17 2.91
C GLY A 169 -12.43 15.03 2.17
N ARG A 170 -13.43 14.47 1.49
CA ARG A 170 -14.24 15.23 0.50
C ARG A 170 -15.74 14.89 0.51
N PRO A 171 -16.56 15.53 1.38
CA PRO A 171 -17.99 15.28 1.44
C PRO A 171 -18.83 15.94 0.33
N THR A 172 -18.23 16.70 -0.59
CA THR A 172 -18.95 17.52 -1.60
C THR A 172 -18.49 17.33 -3.05
N ASP A 173 -17.49 16.48 -3.32
CA ASP A 173 -17.10 16.19 -4.71
C ASP A 173 -18.09 15.17 -5.29
N PRO A 174 -18.80 15.48 -6.40
CA PRO A 174 -20.00 14.76 -6.78
C PRO A 174 -19.79 13.30 -7.24
N ILE A 175 -18.55 12.82 -7.46
CA ILE A 175 -18.32 11.45 -7.99
C ILE A 175 -17.05 10.75 -7.45
N ALA A 176 -16.08 11.43 -6.83
CA ALA A 176 -14.70 10.93 -6.93
C ALA A 176 -14.22 9.83 -5.94
N ASP A 177 -14.54 9.88 -4.64
CA ASP A 177 -13.78 9.03 -3.68
C ASP A 177 -14.59 8.31 -2.59
N GLY A 178 -15.92 8.51 -2.56
CA GLY A 178 -16.78 7.85 -1.58
C GLY A 178 -16.68 8.37 -0.16
N ARG A 179 -17.83 8.50 0.49
CA ARG A 179 -17.87 8.86 1.91
C ARG A 179 -17.61 7.62 2.76
N LEU A 180 -16.45 7.59 3.41
CA LEU A 180 -16.20 6.63 4.47
C LEU A 180 -16.60 7.25 5.83
N ASP A 181 -17.37 6.50 6.63
CA ASP A 181 -17.66 6.92 8.00
C ASP A 181 -16.47 6.65 8.94
N ASP A 182 -16.42 7.40 10.04
CA ASP A 182 -15.32 7.31 11.01
C ASP A 182 -15.20 5.90 11.63
N ARG A 183 -16.30 5.16 11.83
CA ARG A 183 -16.25 3.83 12.44
C ARG A 183 -15.64 2.79 11.51
N THR A 184 -16.01 2.83 10.23
CA THR A 184 -15.45 1.93 9.21
C THR A 184 -13.94 2.17 9.07
N PHE A 185 -13.52 3.44 9.06
CA PHE A 185 -12.10 3.79 9.11
C PHE A 185 -11.39 3.25 10.35
N GLU A 186 -11.93 3.54 11.55
CA GLU A 186 -11.35 3.10 12.82
C GLU A 186 -11.22 1.57 12.88
N SER A 187 -12.23 0.83 12.44
CA SER A 187 -12.20 -0.63 12.37
C SER A 187 -11.05 -1.14 11.49
N LEU A 188 -10.90 -0.59 10.28
CA LEU A 188 -9.84 -1.00 9.35
C LEU A 188 -8.44 -0.75 9.92
N VAL A 189 -8.25 0.40 10.56
CA VAL A 189 -6.96 0.74 11.18
C VAL A 189 -6.68 -0.13 12.41
N GLN A 190 -7.70 -0.40 13.25
CA GLN A 190 -7.55 -1.30 14.39
C GLN A 190 -7.23 -2.73 13.95
N ASP A 191 -7.84 -3.21 12.87
CA ASP A 191 -7.56 -4.53 12.31
C ASP A 191 -6.10 -4.62 11.84
N ALA A 192 -5.62 -3.59 11.13
CA ALA A 192 -4.21 -3.47 10.76
C ALA A 192 -3.30 -3.44 12.00
N ALA A 193 -3.63 -2.66 13.03
CA ALA A 193 -2.84 -2.59 14.27
C ALA A 193 -2.75 -3.95 14.98
N ARG A 194 -3.83 -4.74 14.99
CA ARG A 194 -3.83 -6.08 15.58
C ARG A 194 -3.04 -7.08 14.75
N ARG A 195 -3.00 -6.93 13.43
CA ARG A 195 -2.34 -7.90 12.54
C ARG A 195 -0.85 -7.63 12.39
N TYR A 196 -0.46 -6.37 12.18
CA TYR A 196 0.92 -5.95 11.94
C TYR A 196 1.61 -5.51 13.23
N ARG A 197 1.63 -6.42 14.22
CA ARG A 197 2.29 -6.24 15.52
C ARG A 197 3.66 -6.92 15.61
N GLY A 198 4.02 -7.70 14.59
CA GLY A 198 5.28 -8.42 14.49
C GLY A 198 6.26 -7.70 13.55
N PRO A 199 6.92 -8.40 12.62
CA PRO A 199 8.00 -7.86 11.79
C PRO A 199 7.69 -6.60 10.98
N LEU A 200 6.44 -6.36 10.58
CA LEU A 200 6.00 -5.19 9.81
C LEU A 200 5.35 -4.11 10.68
N GLN A 201 5.41 -4.23 12.01
CA GLN A 201 5.05 -3.14 12.91
C GLN A 201 5.73 -1.80 12.54
N PRO A 202 7.03 -1.75 12.15
CA PRO A 202 7.64 -0.49 11.70
C PRO A 202 6.96 0.11 10.46
N ALA A 203 6.52 -0.73 9.51
CA ALA A 203 5.83 -0.28 8.31
C ALA A 203 4.44 0.30 8.64
N PHE A 204 3.69 -0.37 9.52
CA PHE A 204 2.40 0.13 10.01
C PHE A 204 2.56 1.46 10.79
N ARG A 205 3.56 1.56 11.67
CA ARG A 205 3.86 2.81 12.39
C ARG A 205 4.22 3.96 11.45
N SER A 206 5.05 3.69 10.44
CA SER A 206 5.38 4.69 9.42
C SER A 206 4.13 5.17 8.67
N TRP A 207 3.22 4.26 8.34
CA TRP A 207 1.94 4.63 7.73
C TRP A 207 1.07 5.49 8.66
N LEU A 208 0.97 5.15 9.96
CA LEU A 208 0.25 5.98 10.94
C LEU A 208 0.80 7.42 11.00
N GLN A 209 2.12 7.58 11.02
CA GLN A 209 2.77 8.88 11.04
C GLN A 209 2.46 9.69 9.76
N GLN A 210 2.54 9.05 8.59
CA GLN A 210 2.18 9.67 7.32
C GLN A 210 0.70 10.05 7.27
N ALA A 211 -0.18 9.20 7.77
CA ALA A 211 -1.62 9.45 7.82
C ALA A 211 -1.95 10.66 8.72
N VAL A 212 -1.33 10.75 9.90
CA VAL A 212 -1.45 11.92 10.78
C VAL A 212 -0.97 13.19 10.09
N ALA A 213 0.22 13.16 9.46
CA ALA A 213 0.76 14.32 8.77
C ALA A 213 -0.16 14.80 7.62
N ARG A 214 -0.72 13.88 6.83
CA ARG A 214 -1.70 14.20 5.78
C ARG A 214 -2.97 14.85 6.35
N LEU A 215 -3.51 14.33 7.46
CA LEU A 215 -4.69 14.91 8.12
C LEU A 215 -4.41 16.29 8.72
N GLU A 216 -3.21 16.49 9.27
CA GLU A 216 -2.77 17.78 9.79
C GLU A 216 -2.65 18.83 8.68
N GLN A 217 -2.13 18.44 7.53
CA GLN A 217 -2.09 19.30 6.34
C GLN A 217 -3.51 19.66 5.87
N GLN A 218 -4.42 18.69 5.74
CA GLN A 218 -5.82 18.95 5.39
C GLN A 218 -6.53 19.91 6.36
N ARG A 219 -6.19 19.82 7.65
CA ARG A 219 -6.71 20.73 8.68
C ARG A 219 -6.26 22.18 8.47
N GLN A 220 -5.04 22.39 7.97
CA GLN A 220 -4.47 23.71 7.68
C GLN A 220 -4.99 24.28 6.35
N ASP A 221 -5.15 23.41 5.35
CA ASP A 221 -5.48 23.81 3.97
C ASP A 221 -6.97 24.10 3.74
N SER A 222 -7.85 23.92 4.74
CA SER A 222 -9.31 24.11 4.59
C SER A 222 -9.69 25.59 4.44
N PRO A 223 -9.98 26.09 3.22
CA PRO A 223 -10.30 27.49 2.99
C PRO A 223 -11.82 27.69 3.12
N GLY A 224 -12.23 28.67 3.93
CA GLY A 224 -13.46 29.44 3.68
C GLY A 224 -14.83 28.74 3.62
N ALA A 225 -15.00 27.50 4.10
CA ALA A 225 -16.34 26.97 4.32
C ALA A 225 -17.07 27.77 5.41
N ASP A 226 -18.40 27.93 5.31
CA ASP A 226 -19.22 28.55 6.36
C ASP A 226 -18.77 28.08 7.76
N ARG A 227 -18.61 29.02 8.71
CA ARG A 227 -17.93 28.78 10.01
C ARG A 227 -18.38 27.49 10.73
N ARG A 228 -19.64 27.09 10.59
CA ARG A 228 -20.18 25.84 11.16
C ARG A 228 -19.64 24.59 10.48
N SER A 229 -19.58 24.57 9.14
CA SER A 229 -19.04 23.46 8.35
C SER A 229 -17.53 23.31 8.57
N ALA A 230 -16.79 24.43 8.60
CA ALA A 230 -15.37 24.43 8.92
C ALA A 230 -15.09 23.86 10.33
N ARG A 231 -15.86 24.26 11.34
CA ARG A 231 -15.72 23.75 12.71
C ARG A 231 -16.05 22.26 12.83
N ALA A 232 -17.08 21.78 12.15
CA ALA A 232 -17.43 20.36 12.14
C ALA A 232 -16.35 19.52 11.46
N SER A 233 -15.83 19.98 10.31
CA SER A 233 -14.73 19.33 9.60
C SER A 233 -13.45 19.28 10.45
N GLN A 234 -13.05 20.42 11.04
CA GLN A 234 -11.88 20.47 11.94
C GLN A 234 -12.04 19.57 13.17
N SER A 235 -13.27 19.46 13.72
CA SER A 235 -13.55 18.53 14.82
C SER A 235 -13.40 17.07 14.39
N ALA A 236 -13.90 16.70 13.22
CA ALA A 236 -13.76 15.33 12.69
C ALA A 236 -12.30 14.97 12.42
N VAL A 237 -11.56 15.85 11.73
CA VAL A 237 -10.12 15.68 11.49
C VAL A 237 -9.35 15.58 12.81
N GLY A 238 -9.66 16.41 13.80
CA GLY A 238 -9.08 16.34 15.14
C GLY A 238 -9.30 15.01 15.85
N ARG A 239 -10.52 14.44 15.78
CA ARG A 239 -10.82 13.12 16.35
C ARG A 239 -10.02 12.02 15.66
N ARG A 240 -9.92 12.04 14.33
CA ARG A 240 -9.15 11.07 13.55
C ARG A 240 -7.67 11.11 13.90
N ILE A 241 -7.08 12.31 14.01
CA ILE A 241 -5.69 12.48 14.46
C ILE A 241 -5.50 11.92 15.88
N ALA A 242 -6.40 12.24 16.81
CA ALA A 242 -6.34 11.73 18.18
C ALA A 242 -6.43 10.19 18.22
N PHE A 243 -7.34 9.61 17.44
CA PHE A 243 -7.46 8.16 17.29
C PHE A 243 -6.17 7.51 16.77
N LEU A 244 -5.61 8.01 15.66
CA LEU A 244 -4.39 7.46 15.08
C LEU A 244 -3.19 7.58 16.02
N ARG A 245 -3.07 8.69 16.75
CA ARG A 245 -2.04 8.87 17.79
C ARG A 245 -2.24 7.93 18.97
N GLY A 246 -3.49 7.66 19.36
CA GLY A 246 -3.83 6.73 20.44
C GLY A 246 -3.42 5.28 20.16
N LEU A 247 -3.28 4.90 18.88
CA LEU A 247 -2.75 3.59 18.48
C LEU A 247 -1.21 3.51 18.56
N HIS A 248 -0.54 4.60 18.93
CA HIS A 248 0.91 4.72 18.92
C HIS A 248 1.44 5.15 20.31
N PRO A 249 1.41 4.28 21.35
CA PRO A 249 1.89 4.63 22.70
C PRO A 249 3.42 4.90 22.80
N ALA A 250 4.15 4.96 21.68
CA ALA A 250 5.60 5.20 21.62
C ALA A 250 6.00 6.51 20.90
N MET A 251 5.07 7.43 20.63
CA MET A 251 5.40 8.73 20.00
C MET A 251 5.64 9.87 21.01
N GLU A 252 5.32 9.66 22.29
CA GLU A 252 5.53 10.66 23.35
C GLU A 252 6.91 10.55 24.03
N SER A 253 7.76 9.59 23.63
CA SER A 253 9.11 9.41 24.19
C SER A 253 10.25 9.87 23.27
N SER A 254 9.94 10.59 22.19
CA SER A 254 10.97 11.21 21.32
C SER A 254 10.84 12.72 21.39
N GLY A 255 10.98 13.26 22.60
CA GLY A 255 11.43 14.63 22.78
C GLY A 255 12.89 14.73 22.31
N PHE A 256 13.08 15.35 21.15
CA PHE A 256 14.29 16.10 20.87
C PHE A 256 14.07 17.54 21.37
#